data_AF-A0A1W6R476-F1
#
_entry.id   AF-A0A1W6R476-F1
#
_cell.length_a   1.000
_cell.length_b   1.000
_cell.length_c   1.000
_cell.angle_alpha   90.00
_cell.angle_beta   90.00
_cell.angle_gamma   90.00
#
_symmetry.space_group_name_H-M   'P 1'
#
loop_
_entity.id
_entity.type
_entity.pdbx_description
1 polymer ?
#
loop_
_entity_poly.entity_id
_entity_poly.type
_entity_poly.pdbx_seq_one_letter_code
_entity_poly.pdbx_strand_id
1 'polypeptide(L)'
;SCDGMGDVSEKHGGGPIVPEKAVRFSFTIMSVSVLADEEEEEVTIFTEPKPNSELSCKPLCLTFVDESDHETLTAILWPIVAERNAMKESRLILPIGGLLRSFRFHFRGTGYDEKMVREMEGLEASGSTYICTLCDSSRAEASENMVLHSITRNHEENLERYEVWRTNPFSESAEELRQRVKGVSAKPFMETHPTLDALHCDIGNATEFYKIFQDEIGEVYEKVNPSREERRSWRAALDKQLRSKMKLKPVMRMNGNYARRLMTMEAVEVVCELVPSEERREALRELMRLYLQMKPVWRATCPAKECPDQLCRYSFNSQRFADLLSSAFKYRYNGKITNYLHKTLAHVPEIIERDGSIGAWASEGNESANKLFRRFRKMNARQSKV
;
A
#
# COMPACT_ATOMS: atom_id res chain seq x y z
N SER A 1 -10.96 -3.40 -5.72
CA SER A 1 -9.57 -3.06 -6.02
C SER A 1 -9.54 -2.26 -7.31
N CYS A 2 -8.70 -1.23 -7.37
CA CYS A 2 -8.56 -0.37 -8.54
C CYS A 2 -7.09 0.01 -8.65
N ASP A 3 -6.56 0.00 -9.86
CA ASP A 3 -5.16 0.32 -10.11
C ASP A 3 -4.99 1.02 -11.47
N GLY A 4 -4.06 1.96 -11.51
CA GLY A 4 -3.65 2.69 -12.70
C GLY A 4 -2.48 2.01 -13.41
N MET A 5 -2.54 1.98 -14.74
CA MET A 5 -1.53 1.39 -15.60
C MET A 5 -0.99 2.44 -16.57
N GLY A 6 0.30 2.76 -16.45
CA GLY A 6 1.03 3.52 -17.45
C GLY A 6 1.42 2.69 -18.69
N ASP A 7 2.01 3.36 -19.68
CA ASP A 7 2.60 2.74 -20.88
C ASP A 7 1.61 1.84 -21.64
N VAL A 8 0.40 2.34 -21.89
CA VAL A 8 -0.63 1.63 -22.66
C VAL A 8 -0.82 2.35 -24.00
N SER A 9 0.01 1.99 -24.98
CA SER A 9 0.09 2.70 -26.26
C SER A 9 -1.26 2.88 -26.95
N GLU A 10 -1.54 4.11 -27.38
CA GLU A 10 -2.74 4.44 -28.15
C GLU A 10 -2.72 3.71 -29.52
N LYS A 11 -3.90 3.31 -30.00
CA LYS A 11 -4.03 2.75 -31.35
C LYS A 11 -4.35 3.87 -32.34
N HIS A 12 -3.74 3.82 -33.52
CA HIS A 12 -4.25 4.55 -34.67
C HIS A 12 -5.67 4.05 -35.01
N GLY A 13 -6.51 4.90 -35.61
CA GLY A 13 -7.86 4.56 -36.02
C GLY A 13 -8.83 5.73 -35.90
N GLY A 14 -10.09 5.50 -36.27
CA GLY A 14 -11.17 6.46 -35.98
C GLY A 14 -11.46 6.53 -34.48
N GLY A 15 -11.99 7.68 -34.03
CA GLY A 15 -12.37 7.91 -32.64
C GLY A 15 -11.62 9.07 -31.96
N PRO A 16 -11.99 9.41 -30.73
CA PRO A 16 -11.33 10.48 -29.99
C PRO A 16 -9.88 10.12 -29.64
N ILE A 17 -9.11 11.16 -29.34
CA ILE A 17 -7.80 11.02 -28.71
C ILE A 17 -8.02 10.48 -27.30
N VAL A 18 -7.25 9.46 -26.92
CA VAL A 18 -7.33 8.83 -25.58
C VAL A 18 -5.93 8.78 -24.96
N PRO A 19 -5.82 8.91 -23.63
CA PRO A 19 -4.52 8.88 -22.97
C PRO A 19 -3.84 7.50 -23.09
N GLU A 20 -2.51 7.48 -23.04
CA GLU A 20 -1.71 6.24 -23.02
C GLU A 20 -1.63 5.59 -21.62
N LYS A 21 -2.68 5.79 -20.82
CA LYS A 21 -2.87 5.24 -19.48
C LYS A 21 -4.22 4.54 -19.42
N ALA A 22 -4.31 3.53 -18.57
CA ALA A 22 -5.56 2.82 -18.34
C ALA A 22 -5.80 2.64 -16.85
N VAL A 23 -7.06 2.65 -16.44
CA VAL A 23 -7.48 2.29 -15.08
C VAL A 23 -8.30 1.01 -15.17
N ARG A 24 -8.01 0.06 -14.27
CA ARG A 24 -8.75 -1.19 -14.16
C ARG A 24 -9.36 -1.35 -12.78
N PHE A 25 -10.67 -1.44 -12.74
CA PHE A 25 -11.44 -1.74 -11.53
C PHE A 25 -11.85 -3.22 -11.53
N SER A 26 -11.62 -3.91 -10.42
CA SER A 26 -11.85 -5.35 -10.29
C SER A 26 -12.28 -5.73 -8.87
N PHE A 27 -12.85 -6.92 -8.73
CA PHE A 27 -13.23 -7.50 -7.44
C PHE A 27 -12.88 -8.99 -7.36
N THR A 28 -12.77 -9.48 -6.12
CA THR A 28 -12.56 -10.90 -5.80
C THR A 28 -13.57 -11.26 -4.71
N ILE A 29 -14.21 -12.43 -4.82
CA ILE A 29 -15.04 -12.97 -3.73
C ILE A 29 -14.09 -13.65 -2.75
N MET A 30 -13.92 -13.07 -1.57
CA MET A 30 -12.94 -13.53 -0.59
C MET A 30 -13.46 -14.68 0.27
N SER A 31 -14.68 -14.57 0.76
CA SER A 31 -15.35 -15.61 1.53
C SER A 31 -16.85 -15.57 1.32
N VAL A 32 -17.50 -16.68 1.62
CA VAL A 32 -18.95 -16.78 1.79
C VAL A 32 -19.20 -17.47 3.12
N SER A 33 -20.00 -16.84 3.97
CA SER A 33 -20.39 -17.35 5.27
C SER A 33 -21.91 -17.45 5.37
N VAL A 34 -22.39 -18.29 6.28
CA VAL A 34 -23.80 -18.41 6.63
C VAL A 34 -23.95 -18.15 8.12
N LEU A 35 -24.93 -17.34 8.47
CA LEU A 35 -25.43 -17.20 9.83
C LEU A 35 -26.79 -17.89 9.86
N ALA A 36 -26.91 -18.98 10.62
CA ALA A 36 -28.19 -19.66 10.83
C ALA A 36 -29.02 -18.89 11.86
N ASP A 37 -30.35 -18.94 11.76
CA ASP A 37 -31.27 -18.11 12.58
C ASP A 37 -31.14 -18.34 14.10
N GLU A 38 -30.51 -19.44 14.54
CA GLU A 38 -30.32 -19.83 15.94
C GLU A 38 -28.86 -19.82 16.41
N GLU A 39 -27.90 -19.48 15.54
CA GLU A 39 -26.46 -19.48 15.88
C GLU A 39 -25.94 -18.04 16.03
N GLU A 40 -25.08 -17.82 17.04
CA GLU A 40 -24.43 -16.53 17.25
C GLU A 40 -23.17 -16.35 16.38
N GLU A 41 -22.60 -17.44 15.84
CA GLU A 41 -21.36 -17.41 15.06
C GLU A 41 -21.60 -17.69 13.57
N GLU A 42 -20.95 -16.91 12.71
CA GLU A 42 -20.96 -17.14 11.27
C GLU A 42 -20.10 -18.35 10.89
N VAL A 43 -20.70 -19.32 10.18
CA VAL A 43 -19.97 -20.46 9.62
C VAL A 43 -19.49 -20.13 8.21
N THR A 44 -18.17 -20.08 8.02
CA THR A 44 -17.56 -19.86 6.70
C THR A 44 -17.66 -21.12 5.84
N ILE A 45 -18.37 -21.06 4.71
CA ILE A 45 -18.56 -22.18 3.77
C ILE A 45 -17.61 -22.13 2.57
N PHE A 46 -17.07 -20.95 2.26
CA PHE A 46 -16.07 -20.75 1.22
C PHE A 46 -15.06 -19.71 1.66
N THR A 47 -13.79 -19.96 1.36
CA THR A 47 -12.72 -18.97 1.44
C THR A 47 -11.84 -19.14 0.22
N GLU A 48 -11.53 -18.06 -0.48
CA GLU A 48 -10.65 -18.07 -1.65
C GLU A 48 -9.24 -18.52 -1.20
N PRO A 49 -8.74 -19.68 -1.67
CA PRO A 49 -7.46 -20.21 -1.21
C PRO A 49 -6.26 -19.41 -1.73
N LYS A 50 -6.41 -18.67 -2.84
CA LYS A 50 -5.34 -17.88 -3.46
C LYS A 50 -5.84 -16.48 -3.80
N PRO A 51 -6.06 -15.61 -2.80
CA PRO A 51 -6.66 -14.29 -3.01
C PRO A 51 -5.78 -13.34 -3.83
N ASN A 52 -4.47 -13.57 -3.83
CA ASN A 52 -3.49 -12.81 -4.62
C ASN A 52 -3.24 -13.37 -6.03
N SER A 53 -4.02 -14.36 -6.47
CA SER A 53 -3.92 -14.93 -7.82
C SER A 53 -4.63 -14.04 -8.84
N GLU A 54 -4.05 -13.86 -10.02
CA GLU A 54 -4.74 -13.18 -11.13
C GLU A 54 -5.99 -13.93 -11.59
N LEU A 55 -6.13 -15.23 -11.24
CA LEU A 55 -7.27 -16.07 -11.62
C LEU A 55 -8.53 -15.80 -10.79
N SER A 56 -8.38 -15.32 -9.54
CA SER A 56 -9.50 -14.99 -8.66
C SER A 56 -9.97 -13.53 -8.84
N CYS A 57 -9.14 -12.69 -9.45
CA CYS A 57 -9.41 -11.28 -9.72
C CYS A 57 -10.32 -11.09 -10.96
N LYS A 58 -11.58 -10.70 -10.73
CA LYS A 58 -12.58 -10.50 -11.79
C LYS A 58 -12.61 -9.04 -12.25
N PRO A 59 -12.31 -8.72 -13.53
CA PRO A 59 -12.41 -7.36 -14.04
C PRO A 59 -13.87 -6.90 -14.11
N LEU A 60 -14.13 -5.68 -13.65
CA LEU A 60 -15.46 -5.06 -13.66
C LEU A 60 -15.51 -3.84 -14.60
N CYS A 61 -14.50 -2.98 -14.56
CA CYS A 61 -14.41 -1.81 -15.43
C CYS A 61 -12.99 -1.66 -16.01
N LEU A 62 -12.93 -1.35 -17.29
CA LEU A 62 -11.70 -1.09 -18.05
C LEU A 62 -11.85 0.24 -18.76
N THR A 63 -10.96 1.19 -18.47
CA THR A 63 -11.02 2.52 -19.09
C THR A 63 -9.63 3.06 -19.45
N PHE A 64 -9.55 3.91 -20.47
CA PHE A 64 -8.34 4.64 -20.85
C PHE A 64 -8.39 6.04 -20.25
N VAL A 65 -7.88 6.17 -19.03
CA VAL A 65 -7.91 7.39 -18.21
C VAL A 65 -6.60 7.48 -17.44
N ASP A 66 -6.16 8.70 -17.16
CA ASP A 66 -5.11 8.95 -16.19
C ASP A 66 -5.73 8.92 -14.78
N GLU A 67 -5.21 8.10 -13.87
CA GLU A 67 -5.68 8.08 -12.48
C GLU A 67 -5.55 9.43 -11.76
N SER A 68 -4.75 10.34 -12.31
CA SER A 68 -4.58 11.71 -11.82
C SER A 68 -5.53 12.74 -12.46
N ASP A 69 -6.36 12.34 -13.42
CA ASP A 69 -7.47 13.13 -13.96
C ASP A 69 -8.73 12.82 -13.14
N HIS A 70 -8.93 13.59 -12.08
CA HIS A 70 -10.00 13.38 -11.10
C HIS A 70 -11.38 13.48 -11.75
N GLU A 71 -11.57 14.44 -12.64
CA GLU A 71 -12.84 14.71 -13.31
C GLU A 71 -13.27 13.51 -14.15
N THR A 72 -12.38 12.99 -14.99
CA THR A 72 -12.71 11.84 -15.83
C THR A 72 -12.83 10.56 -15.02
N LEU A 73 -11.94 10.36 -14.03
CA LEU A 73 -11.95 9.18 -13.16
C LEU A 73 -13.26 9.07 -12.36
N THR A 74 -13.68 10.16 -11.73
CA THR A 74 -14.92 10.19 -10.95
C THR A 74 -16.13 10.02 -11.86
N ALA A 75 -16.20 10.68 -13.02
CA ALA A 75 -17.30 10.52 -13.96
C ALA A 75 -17.53 9.05 -14.37
N ILE A 76 -16.46 8.27 -14.53
CA ILE A 76 -16.53 6.85 -14.93
C ILE A 76 -16.83 5.94 -13.74
N LEU A 77 -16.24 6.19 -12.57
CA LEU A 77 -16.40 5.30 -11.42
C LEU A 77 -17.65 5.60 -10.60
N TRP A 78 -18.26 6.78 -10.74
CA TRP A 78 -19.43 7.17 -9.95
C TRP A 78 -20.62 6.20 -10.06
N PRO A 79 -21.01 5.69 -11.26
CA PRO A 79 -22.07 4.68 -11.35
C PRO A 79 -21.75 3.40 -10.58
N ILE A 80 -20.49 2.95 -10.60
CA ILE A 80 -20.04 1.76 -9.86
C ILE A 80 -20.14 1.99 -8.34
N VAL A 81 -19.78 3.19 -7.87
CA VAL A 81 -19.94 3.57 -6.45
C VAL A 81 -21.42 3.59 -6.06
N ALA A 82 -22.28 4.17 -6.91
CA ALA A 82 -23.72 4.22 -6.67
C ALA A 82 -24.33 2.81 -6.57
N GLU A 83 -23.98 1.91 -7.48
CA GLU A 83 -24.41 0.50 -7.43
C GLU A 83 -23.89 -0.20 -6.16
N ARG A 84 -22.60 -0.04 -5.82
CA ARG A 84 -22.03 -0.59 -4.58
C ARG A 84 -22.82 -0.14 -3.36
N ASN A 85 -23.13 1.16 -3.26
CA ASN A 85 -23.85 1.71 -2.11
C ASN A 85 -25.29 1.22 -2.05
N ALA A 86 -25.99 1.11 -3.18
CA ALA A 86 -27.32 0.51 -3.24
C ALA A 86 -27.30 -0.97 -2.83
N MET A 87 -26.26 -1.71 -3.21
CA MET A 87 -26.12 -3.13 -2.90
C MET A 87 -25.93 -3.42 -1.41
N LYS A 88 -25.31 -2.52 -0.64
CA LYS A 88 -25.08 -2.69 0.81
C LYS A 88 -26.38 -2.88 1.60
N GLU A 89 -27.43 -2.16 1.22
CA GLU A 89 -28.74 -2.19 1.89
C GLU A 89 -29.70 -3.24 1.29
N SER A 90 -29.26 -3.96 0.26
CA SER A 90 -30.08 -4.92 -0.48
C SER A 90 -29.72 -6.37 -0.15
N ARG A 91 -30.65 -7.28 -0.44
CA ARG A 91 -30.40 -8.73 -0.43
C ARG A 91 -30.56 -9.27 -1.84
N LEU A 92 -29.56 -9.99 -2.33
CA LEU A 92 -29.63 -10.67 -3.62
C LEU A 92 -30.28 -12.04 -3.44
N ILE A 93 -31.31 -12.35 -4.23
CA ILE A 93 -31.99 -13.65 -4.21
C ILE A 93 -31.65 -14.40 -5.50
N LEU A 94 -31.06 -15.59 -5.36
CA LEU A 94 -30.65 -16.43 -6.49
C LEU A 94 -31.08 -17.90 -6.31
N PRO A 95 -31.56 -18.57 -7.38
CA PRO A 95 -31.77 -20.02 -7.35
C PRO A 95 -30.43 -20.75 -7.43
N ILE A 96 -30.02 -21.40 -6.34
CA ILE A 96 -28.77 -22.19 -6.26
C ILE A 96 -29.09 -23.56 -5.69
N GLY A 97 -28.72 -24.61 -6.43
CA GLY A 97 -29.00 -26.00 -6.02
C GLY A 97 -30.50 -26.30 -5.92
N GLY A 98 -31.33 -25.66 -6.76
CA GLY A 98 -32.78 -25.85 -6.77
C GLY A 98 -33.57 -25.07 -5.71
N LEU A 99 -32.90 -24.29 -4.86
CA LEU A 99 -33.53 -23.48 -3.82
C LEU A 99 -33.21 -22.00 -4.00
N LEU A 100 -34.16 -21.12 -3.67
CA LEU A 100 -33.90 -19.69 -3.59
C LEU A 100 -33.05 -19.41 -2.34
N ARG A 101 -31.90 -18.77 -2.55
CA ARG A 101 -30.95 -18.38 -1.49
C ARG A 101 -30.85 -16.87 -1.45
N SER A 102 -30.75 -16.30 -0.24
CA SER A 102 -30.62 -14.86 0.00
C SER A 102 -29.19 -14.52 0.41
N PHE A 103 -28.58 -13.53 -0.21
CA PHE A 103 -27.21 -13.09 0.03
C PHE A 103 -27.16 -11.62 0.44
N ARG A 104 -26.28 -11.30 1.39
CA ARG A 104 -25.85 -9.94 1.72
C ARG A 104 -24.40 -9.76 1.24
N PHE A 105 -24.04 -8.56 0.83
CA PHE A 105 -22.68 -8.24 0.39
C PHE A 105 -21.97 -7.34 1.39
N HIS A 106 -20.76 -7.73 1.77
CA HIS A 106 -19.84 -6.90 2.55
C HIS A 106 -18.66 -6.51 1.65
N PHE A 107 -18.60 -5.24 1.27
CA PHE A 107 -17.54 -4.72 0.41
C PHE A 107 -16.35 -4.22 1.23
N ARG A 108 -15.15 -4.72 0.95
CA ARG A 108 -13.90 -4.21 1.52
C ARG A 108 -13.00 -3.66 0.42
N GLY A 109 -12.87 -2.34 0.37
CA GLY A 109 -12.00 -1.66 -0.58
C GLY A 109 -10.56 -1.61 -0.06
N THR A 110 -9.74 -2.63 -0.31
CA THR A 110 -8.38 -2.76 0.28
C THR A 110 -7.24 -2.71 -0.75
N GLY A 111 -7.43 -3.30 -1.92
CA GLY A 111 -6.40 -3.41 -2.97
C GLY A 111 -6.23 -2.11 -3.77
N TYR A 112 -5.80 -1.05 -3.10
CA TYR A 112 -5.47 0.26 -3.69
C TYR A 112 -4.06 0.66 -3.25
N ASP A 113 -3.27 1.25 -4.15
CA ASP A 113 -2.02 1.88 -3.73
C ASP A 113 -2.30 3.15 -2.91
N GLU A 114 -1.31 3.63 -2.15
CA GLU A 114 -1.55 4.80 -1.28
C GLU A 114 -1.93 6.06 -2.07
N LYS A 115 -1.46 6.18 -3.32
CA LYS A 115 -1.79 7.32 -4.17
C LYS A 115 -3.29 7.31 -4.49
N MET A 116 -3.83 6.17 -4.92
CA MET A 116 -5.24 5.99 -5.23
C MET A 116 -6.13 6.16 -3.99
N VAL A 117 -5.72 5.65 -2.83
CA VAL A 117 -6.46 5.87 -1.56
C VAL A 117 -6.57 7.36 -1.25
N ARG A 118 -5.46 8.10 -1.35
CA ARG A 118 -5.46 9.54 -1.07
C ARG A 118 -6.38 10.30 -2.01
N GLU A 119 -6.36 9.96 -3.30
CA GLU A 119 -7.25 10.55 -4.30
C GLU A 119 -8.73 10.26 -4.03
N MET A 120 -9.07 9.01 -3.68
CA MET A 120 -10.45 8.57 -3.43
C MET A 120 -11.03 9.11 -2.11
N GLU A 121 -10.18 9.30 -1.10
CA GLU A 121 -10.53 9.79 0.23
C GLU A 121 -10.25 11.30 0.42
N GLY A 122 -9.95 12.03 -0.66
CA GLY A 122 -9.80 13.50 -0.62
C GLY A 122 -8.62 14.02 0.23
N LEU A 123 -7.60 13.17 0.43
CA LEU A 123 -6.40 13.49 1.20
C LEU A 123 -5.36 14.16 0.30
N GLU A 124 -4.57 15.06 0.88
CA GLU A 124 -3.37 15.57 0.21
C GLU A 124 -2.43 14.43 -0.25
N ALA A 125 -1.67 14.68 -1.31
CA ALA A 125 -0.77 13.70 -1.91
C ALA A 125 0.30 13.16 -0.94
N SER A 126 0.94 12.04 -1.30
CA SER A 126 1.87 11.28 -0.46
C SER A 126 3.09 12.06 0.06
N GLY A 127 3.43 13.20 -0.57
CA GLY A 127 4.49 14.12 -0.13
C GLY A 127 4.10 15.02 1.04
N SER A 128 2.82 15.11 1.40
CA SER A 128 2.27 15.97 2.45
C SER A 128 2.93 15.79 3.82
N THR A 129 2.83 16.81 4.67
CA THR A 129 3.12 16.73 6.11
C THR A 129 2.25 15.68 6.80
N TYR A 130 1.02 15.42 6.33
CA TYR A 130 0.13 14.38 6.84
C TYR A 130 0.39 13.04 6.13
N ILE A 131 1.24 12.22 6.75
CA ILE A 131 1.85 11.06 6.10
C ILE A 131 1.00 9.80 6.09
N CYS A 132 0.01 9.70 6.98
CA CYS A 132 -0.76 8.49 7.16
C CYS A 132 -2.14 8.61 6.51
N THR A 133 -2.67 7.50 5.99
CA THR A 133 -4.07 7.41 5.54
C THR A 133 -5.00 6.91 6.64
N LEU A 134 -4.45 6.55 7.80
CA LEU A 134 -5.15 5.88 8.91
C LEU A 134 -5.21 6.75 10.17
N CYS A 135 -4.20 7.57 10.42
CA CYS A 135 -4.14 8.47 11.59
C CYS A 135 -3.80 9.90 11.17
N ASP A 136 -3.85 10.82 12.13
CA ASP A 136 -3.67 12.25 11.92
C ASP A 136 -2.24 12.79 12.12
N SER A 137 -1.31 11.91 12.46
CA SER A 137 0.06 12.29 12.80
C SER A 137 0.78 12.94 11.61
N SER A 138 1.45 14.03 11.91
CA SER A 138 2.36 14.69 10.97
C SER A 138 3.66 13.90 10.80
N ARG A 139 4.43 14.23 9.76
CA ARG A 139 5.74 13.63 9.47
C ARG A 139 6.73 13.79 10.63
N ALA A 140 6.72 14.95 11.28
CA ALA A 140 7.60 15.24 12.40
C ALA A 140 7.18 14.44 13.64
N GLU A 141 5.91 14.52 14.03
CA GLU A 141 5.35 13.77 15.17
C GLU A 141 5.56 12.26 15.02
N ALA A 142 5.31 11.72 13.82
CA ALA A 142 5.50 10.30 13.53
C ALA A 142 6.99 9.86 13.49
N SER A 143 7.93 10.80 13.36
CA SER A 143 9.36 10.51 13.47
C SER A 143 9.86 10.55 14.91
N GLU A 144 9.20 11.33 15.77
CA GLU A 144 9.51 11.40 17.20
C GLU A 144 8.91 10.22 17.98
N ASN A 145 7.65 9.88 17.68
CA ASN A 145 6.98 8.69 18.18
C ASN A 145 6.61 7.82 16.99
N MET A 146 7.31 6.70 16.78
CA MET A 146 7.14 5.89 15.58
C MET A 146 6.09 4.78 15.69
N VAL A 147 5.79 4.30 16.91
CA VAL A 147 5.04 3.05 17.12
C VAL A 147 3.69 3.24 17.81
N LEU A 148 3.50 4.31 18.59
CA LEU A 148 2.29 4.50 19.37
C LEU A 148 1.35 5.47 18.67
N HIS A 149 0.50 4.91 17.79
CA HIS A 149 -0.59 5.62 17.10
C HIS A 149 -1.80 4.69 17.02
N SER A 150 -3.00 5.26 16.92
CA SER A 150 -4.24 4.52 16.66
C SER A 150 -4.82 4.92 15.31
N ILE A 151 -5.63 4.03 14.72
CA ILE A 151 -6.42 4.38 13.54
C ILE A 151 -7.56 5.31 13.98
N THR A 152 -7.66 6.47 13.33
CA THR A 152 -8.71 7.46 13.58
C THR A 152 -9.54 7.71 12.33
N ARG A 153 -8.89 7.83 11.17
CA ARG A 153 -9.52 8.21 9.91
C ARG A 153 -10.45 7.13 9.38
N ASN A 154 -11.62 7.56 8.95
CA ASN A 154 -12.57 6.77 8.18
C ASN A 154 -13.31 7.65 7.15
N HIS A 155 -14.07 7.02 6.27
CA HIS A 155 -14.72 7.71 5.16
C HIS A 155 -15.75 8.77 5.59
N GLU A 156 -16.56 8.47 6.61
CA GLU A 156 -17.57 9.39 7.14
C GLU A 156 -16.91 10.62 7.76
N GLU A 157 -15.87 10.41 8.57
CA GLU A 157 -15.10 11.50 9.16
C GLU A 157 -14.41 12.36 8.09
N ASN A 158 -13.89 11.77 7.02
CA ASN A 158 -13.30 12.54 5.92
C ASN A 158 -14.35 13.40 5.19
N LEU A 159 -15.58 12.93 5.03
CA LEU A 159 -16.68 13.72 4.46
C LEU A 159 -17.01 14.91 5.36
N GLU A 160 -17.09 14.72 6.67
CA GLU A 160 -17.32 15.80 7.63
C GLU A 160 -16.18 16.82 7.64
N ARG A 161 -14.93 16.35 7.64
CA ARG A 161 -13.73 17.20 7.57
C ARG A 161 -13.71 18.02 6.28
N TYR A 162 -14.13 17.44 5.15
CA TYR A 162 -14.27 18.20 3.91
C TYR A 162 -15.34 19.29 4.00
N GLU A 163 -16.48 19.05 4.65
CA GLU A 163 -17.49 20.10 4.83
C GLU A 163 -16.98 21.24 5.73
N VAL A 164 -16.16 20.94 6.74
CA VAL A 164 -15.45 21.97 7.54
C VAL A 164 -14.46 22.74 6.67
N TRP A 165 -13.67 22.06 5.85
CA TRP A 165 -12.74 22.69 4.89
C TRP A 165 -13.47 23.64 3.93
N ARG A 166 -14.58 23.17 3.34
CA ARG A 166 -15.35 23.90 2.33
C ARG A 166 -16.08 25.11 2.90
N THR A 167 -16.63 24.98 4.12
CA THR A 167 -17.46 26.05 4.73
C THR A 167 -16.65 27.01 5.59
N ASN A 168 -15.48 26.59 6.09
CA ASN A 168 -14.62 27.35 7.01
C ASN A 168 -15.43 28.08 8.10
N PRO A 169 -16.18 27.35 8.95
CA PRO A 169 -17.12 27.95 9.90
C PRO A 169 -16.44 28.82 10.96
N PHE A 170 -15.13 28.63 11.16
CA PHE A 170 -14.33 29.37 12.14
C PHE A 170 -13.56 30.55 11.51
N SER A 171 -13.70 30.78 10.19
CA SER A 171 -12.98 31.84 9.47
C SER A 171 -11.45 31.80 9.67
N GLU A 172 -10.92 30.60 9.75
CA GLU A 172 -9.48 30.34 9.94
C GLU A 172 -8.68 30.69 8.68
N SER A 173 -7.40 31.01 8.86
CA SER A 173 -6.48 31.11 7.74
C SER A 173 -6.28 29.75 7.06
N ALA A 174 -5.70 29.75 5.85
CA ALA A 174 -5.51 28.51 5.10
C ALA A 174 -4.68 27.45 5.85
N GLU A 175 -3.64 27.87 6.59
CA GLU A 175 -2.78 26.93 7.34
C GLU A 175 -3.48 26.39 8.59
N GLU A 176 -4.19 27.25 9.34
CA GLU A 176 -4.98 26.84 10.51
C GLU A 176 -6.10 25.88 10.12
N LEU A 177 -6.83 26.18 9.04
CA LEU A 177 -7.89 25.33 8.53
C LEU A 177 -7.35 23.98 8.04
N ARG A 178 -6.23 23.99 7.29
CA ARG A 178 -5.53 22.78 6.87
C ARG A 178 -5.09 21.93 8.06
N GLN A 179 -4.63 22.56 9.14
CA GLN A 179 -4.26 21.89 10.39
C GLN A 179 -5.46 21.31 11.13
N ARG A 180 -6.62 21.99 11.09
CA ARG A 180 -7.88 21.51 11.66
C ARG A 180 -8.37 20.25 10.97
N VAL A 181 -8.42 20.26 9.64
CA VAL A 181 -8.95 19.14 8.83
C VAL A 181 -7.91 18.07 8.52
N LYS A 182 -6.67 18.25 9.01
CA LYS A 182 -5.55 17.29 8.89
C LYS A 182 -5.24 16.88 7.45
N GLY A 183 -5.34 17.83 6.52
CA GLY A 183 -5.02 17.64 5.11
C GLY A 183 -6.13 16.99 4.27
N VAL A 184 -7.37 16.97 4.73
CA VAL A 184 -8.54 16.70 3.88
C VAL A 184 -8.90 17.98 3.12
N SER A 185 -8.69 18.01 1.81
CA SER A 185 -8.85 19.22 0.99
C SER A 185 -9.72 19.02 -0.27
N ALA A 186 -10.07 17.77 -0.57
CA ALA A 186 -11.01 17.39 -1.62
C ALA A 186 -12.12 16.53 -1.01
N LYS A 187 -13.26 16.43 -1.71
CA LYS A 187 -14.40 15.63 -1.24
C LYS A 187 -14.11 14.15 -1.50
N PRO A 188 -14.11 13.28 -0.46
CA PRO A 188 -14.09 11.84 -0.67
C PRO A 188 -15.25 11.40 -1.57
N PHE A 189 -15.00 10.50 -2.52
CA PHE A 189 -16.05 10.02 -3.43
C PHE A 189 -16.27 8.51 -3.38
N MET A 190 -15.33 7.74 -2.82
CA MET A 190 -15.43 6.30 -2.71
C MET A 190 -14.86 5.84 -1.37
N GLU A 191 -15.70 5.24 -0.52
CA GLU A 191 -15.27 4.64 0.74
C GLU A 191 -14.25 3.51 0.51
N THR A 192 -13.09 3.67 1.13
CA THR A 192 -12.02 2.68 1.24
C THR A 192 -11.97 2.08 2.64
N HIS A 193 -11.53 0.82 2.75
CA HIS A 193 -11.38 0.17 4.05
C HIS A 193 -10.03 0.63 4.65
N PRO A 194 -9.98 1.14 5.91
CA PRO A 194 -8.76 1.72 6.48
C PRO A 194 -7.72 0.64 6.81
N THR A 195 -6.92 0.24 5.82
CA THR A 195 -5.92 -0.83 5.91
C THR A 195 -4.60 -0.45 5.21
N LEU A 196 -3.69 -1.42 5.12
CA LEU A 196 -2.37 -1.30 4.50
C LEU A 196 -2.28 -2.21 3.28
N ASP A 197 -1.73 -1.72 2.17
CA ASP A 197 -1.43 -2.58 1.01
C ASP A 197 -0.06 -3.27 1.17
N ALA A 198 -0.09 -4.59 1.30
CA ALA A 198 1.11 -5.39 1.57
C ALA A 198 2.16 -5.30 0.44
N LEU A 199 1.74 -5.18 -0.82
CA LEU A 199 2.65 -5.14 -1.96
C LEU A 199 3.42 -3.82 -2.02
N HIS A 200 2.72 -2.70 -2.01
CA HIS A 200 3.37 -1.39 -2.02
C HIS A 200 4.12 -1.10 -0.72
N CYS A 201 3.69 -1.66 0.41
CA CYS A 201 4.44 -1.60 1.67
C CYS A 201 5.81 -2.27 1.55
N ASP A 202 5.88 -3.49 1.00
CA ASP A 202 7.15 -4.17 0.76
C ASP A 202 8.06 -3.38 -0.19
N ILE A 203 7.50 -2.85 -1.29
CA ILE A 203 8.27 -2.06 -2.27
C ILE A 203 8.78 -0.76 -1.64
N GLY A 204 7.93 -0.07 -0.86
CA GLY A 204 8.26 1.16 -0.16
C GLY A 204 9.36 0.96 0.87
N ASN A 205 9.22 -0.06 1.72
CA ASN A 205 10.22 -0.40 2.74
C ASN A 205 11.54 -0.86 2.10
N ALA A 206 11.50 -1.70 1.05
CA ALA A 206 12.71 -2.11 0.35
C ALA A 206 13.43 -0.94 -0.33
N THR A 207 12.67 0.03 -0.86
CA THR A 207 13.24 1.27 -1.41
C THR A 207 13.93 2.10 -0.33
N GLU A 208 13.37 2.12 0.88
CA GLU A 208 13.97 2.83 2.01
C GLU A 208 15.25 2.14 2.52
N PHE A 209 15.24 0.82 2.65
CA PHE A 209 16.44 0.03 2.96
C PHE A 209 17.53 0.19 1.90
N TYR A 210 17.17 0.21 0.61
CA TYR A 210 18.12 0.47 -0.47
C TYR A 210 18.78 1.85 -0.36
N LYS A 211 18.08 2.85 0.18
CA LYS A 211 18.68 4.17 0.49
C LYS A 211 19.56 4.12 1.72
N ILE A 212 19.15 3.40 2.78
CA ILE A 212 20.01 3.17 3.95
C ILE A 212 21.33 2.52 3.50
N PHE A 213 21.28 1.46 2.69
CA PHE A 213 22.49 0.79 2.18
C PHE A 213 23.43 1.75 1.42
N GLN A 214 22.88 2.65 0.59
CA GLN A 214 23.68 3.69 -0.07
C GLN A 214 24.33 4.65 0.92
N ASP A 215 23.59 5.09 1.94
CA ASP A 215 24.07 6.04 2.94
C ASP A 215 25.12 5.41 3.87
N GLU A 216 25.01 4.12 4.19
CA GLU A 216 25.99 3.39 5.02
C GLU A 216 27.30 3.10 4.25
N ILE A 217 27.23 2.83 2.95
CA ILE A 217 28.43 2.73 2.09
C ILE A 217 29.17 4.08 2.04
N GLY A 218 28.42 5.19 2.09
CA GLY A 218 28.97 6.54 2.01
C GLY A 218 29.37 7.17 3.34
N GLU A 219 29.09 6.50 4.47
CA GLU A 219 29.27 7.02 5.83
C GLU A 219 28.61 8.41 6.01
N VAL A 220 27.36 8.55 5.54
CA VAL A 220 26.61 9.83 5.55
C VAL A 220 26.39 10.38 6.98
N TYR A 221 26.46 9.51 7.98
CA TYR A 221 26.41 9.91 9.38
C TYR A 221 27.62 10.76 9.82
N GLU A 222 28.77 10.65 9.14
CA GLU A 222 29.95 11.52 9.31
C GLU A 222 29.96 12.67 8.30
N LYS A 223 29.52 12.40 7.05
CA LYS A 223 29.53 13.36 5.94
C LYS A 223 28.14 13.97 5.74
N VAL A 224 27.86 15.07 6.45
CA VAL A 224 26.51 15.64 6.57
C VAL A 224 25.90 16.13 5.24
N ASN A 225 26.70 16.43 4.20
CA ASN A 225 26.21 16.93 2.91
C ASN A 225 27.03 16.41 1.71
N PRO A 226 26.86 15.14 1.30
CA PRO A 226 27.60 14.59 0.17
C PRO A 226 27.05 15.12 -1.15
N SER A 227 27.95 15.32 -2.11
CA SER A 227 27.65 15.77 -3.46
C SER A 227 26.81 14.74 -4.23
N ARG A 228 26.21 15.19 -5.34
CA ARG A 228 25.45 14.32 -6.23
C ARG A 228 26.32 13.24 -6.88
N GLU A 229 27.59 13.55 -7.13
CA GLU A 229 28.55 12.62 -7.74
C GLU A 229 28.95 11.52 -6.76
N GLU A 230 29.20 11.84 -5.49
CA GLU A 230 29.47 10.87 -4.44
C GLU A 230 28.27 9.92 -4.24
N ARG A 231 27.05 10.47 -4.12
CA ARG A 231 25.83 9.65 -4.02
C ARG A 231 25.64 8.73 -5.22
N ARG A 232 26.00 9.18 -6.42
CA ARG A 232 25.95 8.35 -7.65
C ARG A 232 27.01 7.25 -7.59
N SER A 233 28.21 7.55 -7.09
CA SER A 233 29.28 6.57 -6.91
C SER A 233 28.88 5.46 -5.93
N TRP A 234 28.31 5.79 -4.77
CA TRP A 234 27.86 4.80 -3.78
C TRP A 234 26.74 3.91 -4.32
N ARG A 235 25.78 4.49 -5.05
CA ARG A 235 24.75 3.71 -5.75
C ARG A 235 25.36 2.74 -6.75
N ALA A 236 26.31 3.19 -7.56
CA ALA A 236 26.98 2.34 -8.55
C ALA A 236 27.77 1.20 -7.87
N ALA A 237 28.41 1.46 -6.73
CA ALA A 237 29.09 0.45 -5.93
C ALA A 237 28.11 -0.60 -5.38
N LEU A 238 27.01 -0.17 -4.77
CA LEU A 238 25.94 -1.05 -4.28
C LEU A 238 25.37 -1.93 -5.40
N ASP A 239 25.03 -1.31 -6.53
CA ASP A 239 24.48 -1.99 -7.70
C ASP A 239 25.45 -3.03 -8.29
N LYS A 240 26.75 -2.70 -8.34
CA LYS A 240 27.79 -3.63 -8.80
C LYS A 240 27.90 -4.84 -7.87
N GLN A 241 27.85 -4.62 -6.57
CA GLN A 241 27.96 -5.65 -5.53
C GLN A 241 26.73 -6.57 -5.51
N LEU A 242 25.52 -6.01 -5.54
CA LEU A 242 24.28 -6.79 -5.62
C LEU A 242 24.19 -7.57 -6.95
N ARG A 243 24.72 -7.03 -8.05
CA ARG A 243 24.81 -7.78 -9.32
C ARG A 243 25.77 -8.95 -9.23
N SER A 244 26.97 -8.75 -8.67
CA SER A 244 28.02 -9.77 -8.67
C SER A 244 27.64 -10.96 -7.77
N LYS A 245 27.24 -10.68 -6.54
CA LYS A 245 26.95 -11.67 -5.49
C LYS A 245 25.50 -12.17 -5.54
N MET A 246 24.53 -11.26 -5.64
CA MET A 246 23.10 -11.61 -5.59
C MET A 246 22.46 -11.77 -6.97
N LYS A 247 23.16 -11.56 -8.09
CA LYS A 247 22.57 -11.57 -9.45
C LYS A 247 21.34 -10.64 -9.57
N LEU A 248 21.37 -9.51 -8.87
CA LEU A 248 20.35 -8.48 -8.96
C LEU A 248 20.77 -7.44 -9.99
N LYS A 249 20.00 -7.31 -11.07
CA LYS A 249 20.22 -6.24 -12.06
C LYS A 249 19.63 -4.95 -11.50
N PRO A 250 20.35 -3.82 -11.54
CA PRO A 250 19.82 -2.52 -11.16
C PRO A 250 18.52 -2.23 -11.90
N VAL A 251 17.57 -1.67 -11.18
CA VAL A 251 16.23 -1.34 -11.67
C VAL A 251 16.01 0.16 -11.59
N MET A 252 15.29 0.72 -12.56
CA MET A 252 14.93 2.14 -12.54
C MET A 252 13.90 2.44 -11.45
N ARG A 253 12.89 1.56 -11.32
CA ARG A 253 11.88 1.58 -10.26
C ARG A 253 11.90 0.25 -9.53
N MET A 254 11.90 0.31 -8.20
CA MET A 254 11.81 -0.88 -7.35
C MET A 254 10.52 -1.63 -7.66
N ASN A 255 10.62 -2.94 -7.89
CA ASN A 255 9.46 -3.82 -8.07
C ASN A 255 9.45 -4.90 -6.99
N GLY A 256 8.30 -5.56 -6.80
CA GLY A 256 8.11 -6.56 -5.76
C GLY A 256 9.11 -7.73 -5.82
N ASN A 257 9.53 -8.16 -7.02
CA ASN A 257 10.52 -9.23 -7.16
C ASN A 257 11.91 -8.80 -6.67
N TYR A 258 12.34 -7.58 -7.00
CA TYR A 258 13.60 -7.03 -6.50
C TYR A 258 13.52 -6.84 -4.98
N ALA A 259 12.43 -6.27 -4.47
CA ALA A 259 12.20 -6.06 -3.05
C ALA A 259 12.32 -7.38 -2.26
N ARG A 260 11.64 -8.44 -2.70
CA ARG A 260 11.73 -9.77 -2.06
C ARG A 260 13.15 -10.33 -2.00
N ARG A 261 13.97 -10.09 -3.02
CA ARG A 261 15.37 -10.57 -3.07
C ARG A 261 16.32 -9.69 -2.27
N LEU A 262 16.05 -8.39 -2.20
CA LEU A 262 16.85 -7.42 -1.44
C LEU A 262 16.61 -7.54 0.07
N MET A 263 15.37 -7.81 0.49
CA MET A 263 15.00 -7.86 1.90
C MET A 263 15.30 -9.25 2.49
N THR A 264 16.58 -9.59 2.59
CA THR A 264 17.07 -10.86 3.15
C THR A 264 18.34 -10.64 3.98
N MET A 265 18.66 -11.55 4.90
CA MET A 265 19.94 -11.50 5.62
C MET A 265 21.14 -11.65 4.67
N GLU A 266 21.04 -12.52 3.67
CA GLU A 266 22.08 -12.72 2.65
C GLU A 266 22.41 -11.41 1.91
N ALA A 267 21.38 -10.66 1.49
CA ALA A 267 21.59 -9.37 0.84
C ALA A 267 22.27 -8.36 1.76
N VAL A 268 21.95 -8.35 3.06
CA VAL A 268 22.59 -7.46 4.03
C VAL A 268 24.04 -7.83 4.26
N GLU A 269 24.40 -9.11 4.37
CA GLU A 269 25.81 -9.51 4.48
C GLU A 269 26.62 -9.06 3.26
N VAL A 270 26.04 -9.19 2.06
CA VAL A 270 26.65 -8.69 0.81
C VAL A 270 26.87 -7.18 0.83
N VAL A 271 25.97 -6.41 1.44
CA VAL A 271 26.11 -4.96 1.63
C VAL A 271 27.14 -4.65 2.70
N CYS A 272 27.18 -5.40 3.80
CA CYS A 272 28.14 -5.23 4.89
C CYS A 272 29.60 -5.37 4.42
N GLU A 273 29.88 -6.14 3.37
CA GLU A 273 31.21 -6.18 2.71
C GLU A 273 31.70 -4.79 2.24
N LEU A 274 30.78 -3.85 1.97
CA LEU A 274 31.08 -2.49 1.52
C LEU A 274 31.05 -1.43 2.64
N VAL A 275 30.48 -1.76 3.79
CA VAL A 275 30.35 -0.81 4.92
C VAL A 275 31.64 -0.85 5.74
N PRO A 276 32.33 0.27 6.03
CA PRO A 276 33.64 0.22 6.69
C PRO A 276 33.58 -0.19 8.17
N SER A 277 32.65 0.40 8.94
CA SER A 277 32.55 0.21 10.39
C SER A 277 31.79 -1.07 10.78
N GLU A 278 32.39 -1.90 11.64
CA GLU A 278 31.76 -3.13 12.13
C GLU A 278 30.54 -2.86 13.01
N GLU A 279 30.55 -1.77 13.79
CA GLU A 279 29.39 -1.34 14.57
C GLU A 279 28.18 -1.05 13.66
N ARG A 280 28.43 -0.36 12.54
CA ARG A 280 27.39 -0.07 11.54
C ARG A 280 26.89 -1.32 10.83
N ARG A 281 27.78 -2.28 10.56
CA ARG A 281 27.40 -3.59 10.01
C ARG A 281 26.45 -4.32 10.95
N GLU A 282 26.74 -4.37 12.24
CA GLU A 282 25.86 -5.04 13.20
C GLU A 282 24.51 -4.31 13.34
N ALA A 283 24.50 -2.98 13.32
CA ALA A 283 23.24 -2.21 13.30
C ALA A 283 22.39 -2.55 12.07
N LEU A 284 22.99 -2.70 10.88
CA LEU A 284 22.28 -3.12 9.66
C LEU A 284 21.74 -4.55 9.76
N ARG A 285 22.53 -5.48 10.30
CA ARG A 285 22.12 -6.88 10.50
C ARG A 285 20.94 -6.96 11.46
N GLU A 286 21.00 -6.27 12.58
CA GLU A 286 19.91 -6.25 13.56
C GLU A 286 18.66 -5.59 12.98
N LEU A 287 18.80 -4.48 12.24
CA LEU A 287 17.68 -3.83 11.57
C LEU A 287 16.96 -4.78 10.60
N MET A 288 17.71 -5.50 9.77
CA MET A 288 17.13 -6.48 8.85
C MET A 288 16.56 -7.70 9.58
N ARG A 289 17.21 -8.18 10.64
CA ARG A 289 16.72 -9.28 11.46
C ARG A 289 15.36 -8.95 12.05
N LEU A 290 15.21 -7.77 12.66
CA LEU A 290 13.93 -7.28 13.18
C LEU A 290 12.88 -7.13 12.07
N TYR A 291 13.24 -6.54 10.92
CA TYR A 291 12.33 -6.44 9.78
C TYR A 291 11.80 -7.80 9.34
N LEU A 292 12.68 -8.81 9.22
CA LEU A 292 12.32 -10.17 8.81
C LEU A 292 11.47 -10.91 9.85
N GLN A 293 11.58 -10.57 11.14
CA GLN A 293 10.70 -11.11 12.18
C GLN A 293 9.30 -10.49 12.11
N MET A 294 9.17 -9.24 11.67
CA MET A 294 7.87 -8.58 11.56
C MET A 294 7.18 -8.86 10.21
N LYS A 295 7.95 -8.98 9.12
CA LYS A 295 7.45 -9.07 7.74
C LYS A 295 6.38 -10.14 7.48
N PRO A 296 6.46 -11.36 8.02
CA PRO A 296 5.44 -12.36 7.80
C PRO A 296 4.05 -11.91 8.25
N VAL A 297 3.94 -11.07 9.28
CA VAL A 297 2.66 -10.69 9.90
C VAL A 297 1.76 -9.92 8.93
N TRP A 298 2.29 -8.97 8.15
CA TRP A 298 1.48 -8.26 7.14
C TRP A 298 1.44 -8.95 5.78
N ARG A 299 2.14 -10.08 5.61
CA ARG A 299 2.23 -10.81 4.32
C ARG A 299 1.53 -12.15 4.29
N ALA A 300 1.44 -12.85 5.42
CA ALA A 300 0.72 -14.11 5.54
C ALA A 300 -0.76 -13.92 5.18
N THR A 301 -1.39 -14.99 4.70
CA THR A 301 -2.83 -14.95 4.40
C THR A 301 -3.63 -15.02 5.70
N CYS A 302 -3.15 -15.77 6.69
CA CYS A 302 -3.69 -15.89 8.04
C CYS A 302 -2.54 -15.90 9.08
N PRO A 303 -2.04 -14.72 9.50
CA PRO A 303 -0.88 -14.64 10.40
C PRO A 303 -1.07 -15.33 11.75
N ALA A 304 -2.30 -15.38 12.28
CA ALA A 304 -2.60 -16.09 13.52
C ALA A 304 -2.35 -17.61 13.44
N LYS A 305 -2.35 -18.20 12.24
CA LYS A 305 -2.06 -19.63 12.01
C LYS A 305 -0.67 -19.85 11.43
N GLU A 306 -0.25 -19.00 10.51
CA GLU A 306 1.00 -19.16 9.76
C GLU A 306 2.24 -18.67 10.51
N CYS A 307 2.09 -17.63 11.36
CA CYS A 307 3.20 -17.01 12.09
C CYS A 307 2.77 -16.42 13.45
N PRO A 308 2.19 -17.23 14.35
CA PRO A 308 1.62 -16.76 15.62
C PRO A 308 2.66 -16.12 16.55
N ASP A 309 3.88 -16.68 16.60
CA ASP A 309 4.96 -16.15 17.44
C ASP A 309 5.39 -14.76 16.99
N GLN A 310 5.53 -14.55 15.68
CA GLN A 310 5.86 -13.24 15.10
C GLN A 310 4.73 -12.23 15.34
N LEU A 311 3.47 -12.66 15.21
CA LEU A 311 2.30 -11.82 15.49
C LEU A 311 2.29 -11.36 16.95
N CYS A 312 2.45 -12.29 17.90
CA CYS A 312 2.48 -11.99 19.33
C CYS A 312 3.62 -11.03 19.71
N ARG A 313 4.79 -11.18 19.07
CA ARG A 313 5.98 -10.35 19.34
C ARG A 313 6.04 -9.05 18.52
N TYR A 314 5.04 -8.78 17.69
CA TYR A 314 5.12 -7.68 16.71
C TYR A 314 5.37 -6.33 17.38
N SER A 315 4.59 -5.96 18.39
CA SER A 315 4.71 -4.66 19.07
C SER A 315 6.06 -4.48 19.78
N PHE A 316 6.62 -5.57 20.34
CA PHE A 316 7.97 -5.54 20.92
C PHE A 316 9.04 -5.34 19.83
N ASN A 317 8.91 -6.07 18.72
CA ASN A 317 9.87 -5.98 17.62
C ASN A 317 9.80 -4.61 16.92
N SER A 318 8.60 -4.01 16.77
CA SER A 318 8.44 -2.69 16.18
C SER A 318 9.02 -1.59 17.07
N GLN A 319 8.86 -1.69 18.39
CA GLN A 319 9.53 -0.81 19.35
C GLN A 319 11.05 -0.90 19.23
N ARG A 320 11.61 -2.11 19.26
CA ARG A 320 13.06 -2.34 19.11
C ARG A 320 13.58 -1.81 17.77
N PHE A 321 12.81 -1.97 16.71
CA PHE A 321 13.13 -1.45 15.38
C PHE A 321 13.16 0.08 15.39
N ALA A 322 12.15 0.72 15.97
CA ALA A 322 12.08 2.18 16.12
C ALA A 322 13.22 2.74 16.99
N ASP A 323 13.56 2.07 18.09
CA ASP A 323 14.67 2.46 18.96
C ASP A 323 16.01 2.43 18.20
N LEU A 324 16.21 1.40 17.37
CA LEU A 324 17.39 1.28 16.52
C LEU A 324 17.44 2.39 15.46
N LEU A 325 16.30 2.76 14.87
CA LEU A 325 16.23 3.89 13.95
C LEU A 325 16.54 5.22 14.63
N SER A 326 15.97 5.46 15.81
CA SER A 326 16.13 6.69 16.60
C SER A 326 17.51 6.86 17.22
N SER A 327 18.28 5.76 17.33
CA SER A 327 19.67 5.75 17.78
C SER A 327 20.63 5.69 16.59
N ALA A 328 20.88 4.49 16.06
CA ALA A 328 21.88 4.22 15.04
C ALA A 328 21.58 4.93 13.71
N PHE A 329 20.32 5.17 13.35
CA PHE A 329 19.95 5.80 12.09
C PHE A 329 19.37 7.21 12.24
N LYS A 330 19.60 7.87 13.39
CA LYS A 330 19.04 9.19 13.70
C LYS A 330 19.39 10.25 12.65
N TYR A 331 20.60 10.20 12.09
CA TYR A 331 21.04 11.10 11.02
C TYR A 331 20.08 11.13 9.81
N ARG A 332 19.36 10.03 9.57
CA ARG A 332 18.39 9.87 8.49
C ARG A 332 16.96 10.13 8.95
N TYR A 333 16.59 9.76 10.18
CA TYR A 333 15.20 9.79 10.65
C TYR A 333 14.86 10.97 11.57
N ASN A 334 15.79 11.90 11.79
CA ASN A 334 15.50 13.13 12.54
C ASN A 334 14.48 14.02 11.80
N GLY A 335 13.26 14.13 12.33
CA GLY A 335 12.18 14.95 11.77
C GLY A 335 11.51 14.38 10.52
N LYS A 336 11.82 13.14 10.12
CA LYS A 336 11.21 12.51 8.94
C LYS A 336 11.15 10.99 9.02
N ILE A 337 10.07 10.43 8.49
CA ILE A 337 9.86 9.00 8.27
C ILE A 337 9.06 8.81 6.98
N THR A 338 9.22 7.66 6.32
CA THR A 338 8.42 7.34 5.11
C THR A 338 7.03 6.85 5.50
N ASN A 339 6.05 7.08 4.63
CA ASN A 339 4.64 6.76 4.90
C ASN A 339 4.45 5.26 5.22
N TYR A 340 5.01 4.38 4.39
CA TYR A 340 4.90 2.93 4.61
C TYR A 340 5.67 2.44 5.83
N LEU A 341 6.83 3.03 6.15
CA LEU A 341 7.57 2.64 7.34
C LEU A 341 6.81 3.02 8.61
N HIS A 342 6.22 4.22 8.64
CA HIS A 342 5.30 4.63 9.72
C HIS A 342 4.12 3.66 9.84
N LYS A 343 3.42 3.37 8.74
CA LYS A 343 2.28 2.44 8.77
C LYS A 343 2.65 1.04 9.24
N THR A 344 3.83 0.56 8.85
CA THR A 344 4.35 -0.76 9.26
C THR A 344 4.62 -0.80 10.76
N LEU A 345 5.22 0.24 11.32
CA LEU A 345 5.61 0.27 12.74
C LEU A 345 4.45 0.57 13.69
N ALA A 346 3.45 1.32 13.23
CA ALA A 346 2.36 1.80 14.08
C ALA A 346 1.07 0.98 13.97
N HIS A 347 0.62 0.63 12.76
CA HIS A 347 -0.78 0.24 12.54
C HIS A 347 -0.99 -1.24 12.28
N VAL A 348 0.06 -2.02 12.00
CA VAL A 348 -0.07 -3.44 11.64
C VAL A 348 -0.78 -4.28 12.72
N PRO A 349 -0.46 -4.17 14.03
CA PRO A 349 -1.17 -4.94 15.05
C PRO A 349 -2.67 -4.68 15.07
N GLU A 350 -3.08 -3.42 15.09
CA GLU A 350 -4.49 -3.01 15.14
C GLU A 350 -5.25 -3.49 13.89
N ILE A 351 -4.65 -3.39 12.70
CA ILE A 351 -5.28 -3.89 11.47
C ILE A 351 -5.43 -5.41 11.51
N ILE A 352 -4.45 -6.16 11.99
CA ILE A 352 -4.53 -7.62 12.06
C ILE A 352 -5.56 -8.08 13.08
N GLU A 353 -5.63 -7.43 14.24
CA GLU A 353 -6.65 -7.72 15.26
C GLU A 353 -8.06 -7.50 14.71
N ARG A 354 -8.27 -6.39 13.99
CA ARG A 354 -9.57 -6.05 13.40
C ARG A 354 -9.94 -6.89 12.18
N ASP A 355 -9.00 -7.15 11.27
CA ASP A 355 -9.27 -7.70 9.95
C ASP A 355 -8.89 -9.19 9.80
N GLY A 356 -8.14 -9.73 10.77
CA GLY A 356 -7.55 -11.06 10.75
C GLY A 356 -6.36 -11.23 9.80
N SER A 357 -6.22 -10.37 8.80
CA SER A 357 -5.16 -10.43 7.79
C SER A 357 -4.95 -9.09 7.09
N ILE A 358 -3.73 -8.85 6.62
CA ILE A 358 -3.38 -7.78 5.68
C ILE A 358 -3.02 -8.39 4.32
N GLY A 359 -2.18 -9.43 4.31
CA GLY A 359 -1.64 -10.03 3.09
C GLY A 359 -2.70 -10.67 2.19
N ALA A 360 -3.80 -11.16 2.77
CA ALA A 360 -4.94 -11.67 2.00
C ALA A 360 -5.69 -10.58 1.21
N TRP A 361 -5.56 -9.32 1.64
CA TRP A 361 -6.31 -8.17 1.12
C TRP A 361 -5.46 -7.24 0.25
N ALA A 362 -4.26 -7.69 -0.13
CA ALA A 362 -3.28 -6.93 -0.89
C ALA A 362 -3.74 -6.63 -2.33
N SER A 363 -3.10 -5.64 -2.94
CA SER A 363 -3.26 -5.28 -4.35
C SER A 363 -2.65 -6.29 -5.32
N GLU A 364 -1.91 -7.30 -4.84
CA GLU A 364 -1.09 -8.21 -5.65
C GLU A 364 -1.90 -9.01 -6.69
N GLY A 365 -3.10 -9.48 -6.33
CA GLY A 365 -3.99 -10.15 -7.29
C GLY A 365 -4.45 -9.22 -8.41
N ASN A 366 -4.71 -7.95 -8.07
CA ASN A 366 -5.06 -6.94 -9.06
C ASN A 366 -3.84 -6.61 -9.92
N GLU A 367 -2.70 -6.21 -9.35
CA GLU A 367 -1.50 -5.91 -10.15
C GLU A 367 -1.10 -7.07 -11.08
N SER A 368 -1.22 -8.32 -10.62
CA SER A 368 -0.95 -9.49 -11.46
C SER A 368 -1.87 -9.58 -12.68
N ALA A 369 -3.16 -9.23 -12.52
CA ALA A 369 -4.11 -9.19 -13.63
C ALA A 369 -3.82 -8.08 -14.66
N ASN A 370 -3.01 -7.06 -14.35
CA ASN A 370 -2.53 -6.09 -15.36
C ASN A 370 -1.67 -6.77 -16.43
N LYS A 371 -0.96 -7.85 -16.09
CA LYS A 371 -0.23 -8.68 -17.06
C LYS A 371 -1.20 -9.36 -18.04
N LEU A 372 -2.34 -9.85 -17.53
CA LEU A 372 -3.39 -10.45 -18.37
C LEU A 372 -4.01 -9.41 -19.30
N PHE A 373 -4.32 -8.20 -18.79
CA PHE A 373 -4.82 -7.10 -19.62
C PHE A 373 -3.92 -6.82 -20.82
N ARG A 374 -2.61 -6.65 -20.59
CA ARG A 374 -1.64 -6.39 -21.68
C ARG A 374 -1.60 -7.54 -22.69
N ARG A 375 -1.62 -8.79 -22.22
CA ARG A 375 -1.61 -9.98 -23.08
C ARG A 375 -2.89 -10.07 -23.91
N PHE A 376 -4.06 -9.94 -23.29
CA PHE A 376 -5.35 -10.04 -23.97
C PHE A 376 -5.57 -8.88 -24.94
N ARG A 377 -5.17 -7.66 -24.59
CA ARG A 377 -5.21 -6.51 -25.52
C ARG A 377 -4.38 -6.76 -26.79
N LYS A 378 -3.24 -7.46 -26.66
CA LYS A 378 -2.36 -7.77 -27.79
C LYS A 378 -2.84 -8.99 -28.60
N MET A 379 -3.28 -10.05 -27.93
CA MET A 379 -3.46 -11.37 -28.55
C MET A 379 -4.94 -11.79 -28.70
N ASN A 380 -5.86 -11.13 -28.00
CA ASN A 380 -7.25 -11.57 -27.85
C ASN A 380 -8.26 -10.42 -27.99
N ALA A 381 -7.87 -9.34 -28.66
CA ALA A 381 -8.72 -8.18 -28.90
C ALA A 381 -8.74 -7.78 -30.37
N ARG A 382 -9.83 -7.14 -30.80
CA ARG A 382 -9.83 -6.38 -32.05
C ARG A 382 -8.76 -5.30 -31.96
N GLN A 383 -7.94 -5.16 -33.01
CA GLN A 383 -6.84 -4.20 -33.03
C GLN A 383 -7.27 -2.82 -33.54
N SER A 384 -8.47 -2.38 -33.14
CA SER A 384 -9.10 -1.09 -33.46
C SER A 384 -9.66 -0.46 -32.18
N LYS A 385 -9.82 0.87 -32.16
CA LYS A 385 -10.53 1.59 -31.10
C LYS A 385 -12.05 1.47 -31.25
N VAL A 386 -12.53 1.54 -32.49
CA VAL A 386 -13.94 1.48 -32.90
C VAL A 386 -14.23 0.13 -33.54
#